data_AF-A0A965SYN2-F1
#
_entry.id   AF-A0A965SYN2-F1
#
_cell.length_a   1.000
_cell.length_b   1.000
_cell.length_c   1.000
_cell.angle_alpha   90.00
_cell.angle_beta   90.00
_cell.angle_gamma   90.00
#
_symmetry.space_group_name_H-M   'P 1'
#
loop_
_entity.id
_entity.type
_entity.pdbx_description
1 polymer ?
#
loop_
_entity_poly.entity_id
_entity_poly.type
_entity_poly.pdbx_seq_one_letter_code
_entity_poly.pdbx_strand_id
1 'polypeptide(L)'
;AAGAEGGSGGKVGDGVGAGGNAPPGYADRVRKKIKPLIVFNAESTTGNPAVVVLVDLAPDGMILKRTVTSASTDPAWDRAVLIAIDRAESLPRDENGKIPMRQIKLTFKPKD
;
A
#
# COMPACT_ATOMS: atom_id res chain seq x y z
N ALA A 1 -31.29 2.39 27.76
CA ALA A 1 -30.02 3.11 27.56
C ALA A 1 -29.77 3.20 26.06
N ALA A 2 -29.66 4.42 25.55
CA ALA A 2 -29.33 4.71 24.16
C ALA A 2 -27.84 4.46 23.87
N GLY A 3 -27.56 4.11 22.63
CA GLY A 3 -26.23 3.96 22.05
C GLY A 3 -26.40 3.79 20.56
N ALA A 4 -26.44 4.92 19.87
CA ALA A 4 -27.02 5.15 18.57
C ALA A 4 -25.94 5.07 17.45
N GLU A 5 -26.34 4.51 16.28
CA GLU A 5 -26.03 4.96 14.90
C GLU A 5 -24.63 5.41 14.43
N GLY A 6 -24.24 4.86 13.27
CA GLY A 6 -23.36 5.51 12.28
C GLY A 6 -22.34 4.54 11.67
N GLY A 7 -22.32 4.21 10.38
CA GLY A 7 -23.13 4.63 9.26
C GLY A 7 -22.79 3.76 8.05
N SER A 8 -23.77 3.61 7.17
CA SER A 8 -23.67 3.00 5.85
C SER A 8 -22.64 3.74 4.99
N GLY A 9 -21.80 3.03 4.24
CA GLY A 9 -21.02 3.66 3.17
C GLY A 9 -19.90 2.80 2.61
N GLY A 10 -20.11 2.25 1.42
CA GLY A 10 -19.01 1.74 0.59
C GLY A 10 -19.00 0.23 0.44
N LYS A 11 -19.89 -0.28 -0.41
CA LYS A 11 -19.63 -1.47 -1.21
C LYS A 11 -18.38 -1.15 -2.04
N VAL A 12 -17.18 -1.45 -1.56
CA VAL A 12 -15.99 -1.41 -2.43
C VAL A 12 -16.05 -2.66 -3.29
N GLY A 13 -16.42 -2.44 -4.55
CA GLY A 13 -16.56 -3.49 -5.55
C GLY A 13 -15.30 -4.33 -5.68
N ASP A 14 -15.56 -5.61 -5.91
CA ASP A 14 -14.76 -6.61 -6.60
C ASP A 14 -13.33 -6.18 -7.03
N GLY A 15 -12.32 -6.72 -6.35
CA GLY A 15 -10.95 -6.69 -6.85
C GLY A 15 -9.84 -6.76 -5.80
N VAL A 16 -9.45 -7.99 -5.43
CA VAL A 16 -8.16 -8.36 -4.82
C VAL A 16 -7.88 -7.79 -3.40
N GLY A 17 -7.98 -8.66 -2.41
CA GLY A 17 -7.99 -8.32 -0.99
C GLY A 17 -6.84 -7.41 -0.52
N ALA A 18 -7.22 -6.30 0.10
CA ALA A 18 -6.43 -5.65 1.14
C ALA A 18 -6.44 -6.56 2.39
N GLY A 19 -5.71 -7.68 2.32
CA GLY A 19 -5.44 -8.52 3.48
C GLY A 19 -4.44 -7.84 4.40
N GLY A 20 -4.89 -6.82 5.14
CA GLY A 20 -4.10 -6.10 6.12
C GLY A 20 -4.99 -5.12 6.88
N ASN A 21 -4.65 -4.84 8.13
CA ASN A 21 -5.34 -3.94 9.07
C ASN A 21 -5.46 -2.46 8.61
N ALA A 22 -5.31 -2.19 7.31
CA ALA A 22 -5.52 -0.90 6.70
C ALA A 22 -7.02 -0.61 6.62
N PRO A 23 -7.46 0.62 6.94
CA PRO A 23 -8.84 0.99 6.68
C PRO A 23 -9.13 0.90 5.16
N PRO A 24 -10.36 0.52 4.80
CA PRO A 24 -10.76 0.39 3.41
C PRO A 24 -10.47 1.70 2.64
N GLY A 25 -9.80 1.59 1.48
CA GLY A 25 -9.45 2.73 0.62
C GLY A 25 -8.14 3.46 0.95
N TYR A 26 -7.53 3.27 2.13
CA TYR A 26 -6.23 3.87 2.44
C TYR A 26 -5.09 3.20 1.67
N ALA A 27 -5.07 1.86 1.63
CA ALA A 27 -4.08 1.10 0.87
C ALA A 27 -4.10 1.46 -0.63
N ASP A 28 -5.28 1.68 -1.21
CA ASP A 28 -5.44 2.10 -2.60
C ASP A 28 -4.89 3.50 -2.87
N ARG A 29 -5.13 4.46 -1.96
CA ARG A 29 -4.54 5.81 -2.04
C ARG A 29 -3.03 5.76 -2.02
N VAL A 30 -2.47 4.98 -1.11
CA VAL A 30 -1.03 4.75 -0.98
C VAL A 30 -0.48 4.13 -2.26
N ARG A 31 -1.12 3.07 -2.78
CA ARG A 31 -0.71 2.43 -4.04
C ARG A 31 -0.77 3.38 -5.22
N LYS A 32 -1.81 4.21 -5.34
CA LYS A 32 -1.92 5.22 -6.42
C LYS A 32 -0.81 6.28 -6.37
N LYS A 33 -0.30 6.59 -5.18
CA LYS A 33 0.85 7.49 -5.00
C LYS A 33 2.18 6.82 -5.37
N ILE A 34 2.36 5.55 -5.00
CA ILE A 34 3.62 4.82 -5.19
C ILE A 34 3.75 4.23 -6.59
N LYS A 35 2.67 3.69 -7.18
CA LYS A 35 2.66 3.08 -8.53
C LYS A 35 3.39 3.91 -9.59
N PRO A 36 3.11 5.21 -9.79
CA PRO A 36 3.79 6.01 -10.81
C PRO A 36 5.28 6.26 -10.50
N LEU A 37 5.72 6.03 -9.27
CA LEU A 37 7.13 6.13 -8.87
C LEU A 37 7.92 4.83 -9.11
N ILE A 38 7.22 3.72 -9.36
CA ILE A 38 7.83 2.42 -9.67
C ILE A 38 8.34 2.46 -11.11
N VAL A 39 9.63 2.67 -11.27
CA VAL A 39 10.31 2.57 -12.56
C VAL A 39 10.69 1.11 -12.78
N PHE A 40 9.84 0.37 -13.48
CA PHE A 40 10.06 -1.04 -13.77
C PHE A 40 9.46 -1.44 -15.11
N ASN A 41 10.17 -2.30 -15.85
CA ASN A 41 9.65 -2.83 -17.12
C ASN A 41 8.82 -4.10 -16.87
N ALA A 42 7.51 -3.94 -16.75
CA ALA A 42 6.57 -5.05 -16.55
C ALA A 42 6.56 -6.04 -17.75
N GLU A 43 6.94 -5.61 -18.95
CA GLU A 43 7.03 -6.46 -20.14
C GLU A 43 8.18 -7.46 -20.06
N SER A 44 9.26 -7.11 -19.36
CA SER A 44 10.40 -8.01 -19.12
C SER A 44 10.10 -9.06 -18.04
N THR A 45 8.94 -8.98 -17.38
CA THR A 45 8.59 -9.85 -16.25
C THR A 45 7.62 -10.94 -16.66
N THR A 46 8.07 -12.18 -16.50
CA THR A 46 7.21 -13.36 -16.66
C THR A 46 6.23 -13.47 -15.48
N GLY A 47 4.94 -13.56 -15.78
CA GLY A 47 3.89 -13.74 -14.76
C GLY A 47 3.43 -12.43 -14.11
N ASN A 48 3.00 -12.50 -12.84
CA ASN A 48 2.57 -11.34 -12.04
C ASN A 48 3.11 -11.48 -10.60
N PRO A 49 4.45 -11.39 -10.43
CA PRO A 49 5.08 -11.59 -9.14
C PRO A 49 4.62 -10.54 -8.13
N ALA A 50 3.96 -10.99 -7.06
CA ALA A 50 3.49 -10.10 -6.00
C ALA A 50 4.58 -9.95 -4.93
N VAL A 51 5.01 -8.72 -4.67
CA VAL A 51 5.83 -8.40 -3.50
C VAL A 51 4.95 -7.83 -2.41
N VAL A 52 5.23 -8.20 -1.17
CA VAL A 52 4.53 -7.68 0.01
C VAL A 52 5.53 -6.99 0.91
N VAL A 53 5.27 -5.71 1.16
CA VAL A 53 6.14 -4.85 1.97
C VAL A 53 5.33 -4.27 3.12
N LEU A 54 5.86 -4.41 4.32
CA LEU A 54 5.40 -3.74 5.52
C LEU A 54 6.10 -2.38 5.61
N VAL A 55 5.31 -1.31 5.64
CA VAL A 55 5.81 0.06 5.75
C VAL A 55 5.42 0.60 7.12
N ASP A 56 6.41 1.00 7.91
CA ASP A 56 6.24 1.73 9.15
C ASP A 56 6.17 3.23 8.87
N LEU A 57 5.18 3.88 9.47
CA LEU A 57 4.85 5.28 9.28
C LEU A 57 4.97 6.05 10.59
N ALA A 58 5.43 7.29 10.48
CA ALA A 58 5.33 8.27 11.53
C ALA A 58 3.87 8.67 11.75
N PRO A 59 3.51 9.21 12.93
CA PRO A 59 2.19 9.78 13.16
C PRO A 59 1.83 10.91 12.17
N ASP A 60 2.83 11.53 11.53
CA ASP A 60 2.65 12.58 10.52
C ASP A 60 2.45 12.04 9.08
N GLY A 61 2.78 10.76 8.83
CA GLY A 61 2.69 10.12 7.50
C GLY A 61 4.01 9.90 6.78
N MET A 62 5.13 10.31 7.38
CA MET A 62 6.46 10.02 6.87
C MET A 62 6.78 8.53 6.94
N ILE A 63 7.46 8.00 5.92
CA ILE A 63 7.91 6.61 5.91
C ILE A 63 9.14 6.49 6.82
N LEU A 64 9.01 5.71 7.90
CA LEU A 64 10.10 5.45 8.84
C LEU A 64 10.91 4.23 8.43
N LYS A 65 10.23 3.15 8.04
CA LYS A 65 10.86 1.88 7.67
C LYS A 65 10.04 1.16 6.61
N ARG A 66 10.73 0.38 5.79
CA ARG A 66 10.15 -0.55 4.82
C ARG A 66 10.78 -1.93 5.02
N THR A 67 9.96 -2.95 5.17
CA THR A 67 10.38 -4.32 5.45
C THR A 67 9.67 -5.26 4.49
N VAL A 68 10.41 -5.96 3.63
CA VAL A 68 9.82 -6.96 2.74
C VAL A 68 9.33 -8.15 3.57
N THR A 69 8.02 -8.35 3.61
CA THR A 69 7.39 -9.46 4.34
C THR A 69 7.25 -10.71 3.46
N SER A 70 7.09 -10.51 2.15
CA SER A 70 7.09 -11.58 1.17
C SER A 70 7.75 -11.05 -0.09
N ALA A 71 8.92 -11.58 -0.42
CA ALA A 71 9.62 -11.22 -1.64
C ALA A 71 8.89 -11.80 -2.85
N SER A 72 9.01 -11.13 -3.99
CA SER A 72 8.47 -11.66 -5.24
C SER A 72 9.44 -12.64 -5.89
N THR A 73 9.02 -13.28 -6.99
CA THR A 73 9.91 -14.15 -7.77
C THR A 73 10.90 -13.36 -8.63
N ASP A 74 10.77 -12.03 -8.71
CA ASP A 74 11.63 -11.15 -9.50
C ASP A 74 12.33 -10.10 -8.61
N PRO A 75 13.65 -10.22 -8.36
CA PRO A 75 14.35 -9.29 -7.47
C PRO A 75 14.48 -7.87 -8.05
N ALA A 76 14.36 -7.68 -9.37
CA ALA A 76 14.35 -6.36 -9.97
C ALA A 76 13.02 -5.65 -9.68
N TRP A 77 11.90 -6.38 -9.65
CA TRP A 77 10.60 -5.89 -9.22
C TRP A 77 10.63 -5.45 -7.75
N ASP A 78 11.13 -6.31 -6.85
CA ASP A 78 11.26 -5.97 -5.43
C ASP A 78 12.08 -4.68 -5.22
N ARG A 79 13.22 -4.56 -5.91
CA ARG A 79 14.06 -3.35 -5.84
C ARG A 79 13.33 -2.12 -6.36
N ALA A 80 12.63 -2.22 -7.49
CA ALA A 80 11.89 -1.10 -8.05
C ALA A 80 10.79 -0.61 -7.10
N VAL A 81 10.08 -1.53 -6.44
CA VAL A 81 9.07 -1.20 -5.42
C VAL A 81 9.73 -0.53 -4.21
N LEU A 82 10.87 -1.04 -3.72
CA LEU A 82 11.59 -0.43 -2.61
C LEU A 82 12.06 0.99 -2.93
N ILE A 83 12.57 1.23 -4.15
CA ILE A 83 12.96 2.55 -4.63
C ILE A 83 11.73 3.46 -4.72
N ALA A 84 10.59 2.98 -5.22
CA ALA A 84 9.37 3.77 -5.30
C ALA A 84 8.83 4.19 -3.93
N ILE A 85 8.87 3.29 -2.95
CA ILE A 85 8.51 3.59 -1.55
C ILE A 85 9.45 4.65 -0.99
N ASP A 86 10.76 4.55 -1.24
CA ASP A 86 11.74 5.54 -0.81
C ASP A 86 11.47 6.92 -1.45
N ARG A 87 11.21 6.95 -2.77
CA ARG A 87 10.83 8.16 -3.51
C ARG A 87 9.49 8.76 -3.11
N ALA A 88 8.60 7.97 -2.52
CA ALA A 88 7.36 8.50 -1.99
C ALA A 88 7.62 9.43 -0.80
N GLU A 89 8.66 9.13 0.00
CA GLU A 89 9.10 9.79 1.24
C GLU A 89 8.05 9.82 2.37
N SER A 90 6.79 10.04 2.00
CA SER A 90 5.61 10.13 2.85
C SER A 90 4.40 9.53 2.12
N LEU A 91 3.46 9.03 2.90
CA LEU A 91 2.20 8.49 2.40
C LEU A 91 1.07 9.51 2.54
N PRO A 92 0.05 9.46 1.66
CA PRO A 92 -1.14 10.29 1.84
C PRO A 92 -1.74 10.04 3.21
N ARG A 93 -2.25 11.09 3.85
CA ARG A 93 -3.02 11.00 5.09
C ARG A 93 -4.44 10.51 4.77
N ASP A 94 -5.10 9.92 5.76
CA ASP A 94 -6.49 9.50 5.60
C ASP A 94 -7.45 10.71 5.52
N GLU A 95 -8.76 10.49 5.34
CA GLU A 95 -9.75 11.57 5.16
C GLU A 95 -9.79 12.53 6.36
N ASN A 96 -9.46 12.05 7.55
CA ASN A 96 -9.33 12.85 8.77
C ASN A 96 -7.97 13.56 8.92
N GLY A 97 -7.11 13.53 7.90
CA GLY A 97 -5.77 14.12 7.95
C GLY A 97 -4.82 13.41 8.93
N LYS A 98 -5.13 12.17 9.32
CA LYS A 98 -4.32 11.35 10.23
C LYS A 98 -3.87 10.06 9.56
N ILE A 99 -2.81 9.48 10.11
CA ILE A 99 -2.40 8.13 9.76
C ILE A 99 -3.18 7.15 10.64
N PRO A 100 -3.99 6.25 10.03
CA PRO A 100 -4.87 5.38 10.78
C PRO A 100 -4.10 4.26 11.51
N MET A 101 -2.90 3.93 11.03
CA MET A 101 -2.07 2.85 11.56
C MET A 101 -0.59 3.17 11.41
N ARG A 102 0.20 2.78 12.41
CA ARG A 102 1.66 2.98 12.38
C ARG A 102 2.37 2.05 11.41
N GLN A 103 1.74 0.96 10.99
CA GLN A 103 2.29 -0.03 10.07
C GLN A 103 1.24 -0.44 9.04
N ILE A 104 1.60 -0.37 7.75
CA ILE A 104 0.74 -0.79 6.65
C ILE A 104 1.41 -1.89 5.83
N LYS A 105 0.66 -2.95 5.54
CA LYS A 105 1.08 -4.00 4.63
C LYS A 105 0.60 -3.67 3.22
N LEU A 106 1.54 -3.45 2.31
CA LEU A 106 1.28 -3.13 0.91
C LEU A 106 1.70 -4.29 0.03
N THR A 107 0.80 -4.70 -0.85
CA THR A 107 1.08 -5.69 -1.89
C THR A 107 1.19 -4.97 -3.22
N PHE A 108 2.30 -5.15 -3.93
CA PHE A 108 2.54 -4.60 -5.25
C PHE A 108 2.68 -5.72 -6.27
N LYS A 109 2.04 -5.53 -7.41
CA LYS A 109 2.04 -6.45 -8.56
C LYS A 109 2.37 -5.66 -9.83
N PRO A 110 3.26 -6.14 -10.72
CA PRO A 110 3.67 -5.37 -11.90
C PRO A 110 2.56 -5.25 -12.96
N LYS A 111 1.53 -6.12 -12.91
CA LYS A 111 0.41 -6.11 -13.86
C LYS A 111 -0.92 -5.63 -13.25
N ASP A 112 -0.86 -4.99 -12.07
CA ASP A 112 -2.01 -4.36 -11.41
C ASP A 112 -1.93 -2.84 -11.57
#